data_AF-A0A142BXG4-F1
#
_entry.id   AF-A0A142BXG4-F1
#
_cell.length_a   1.000
_cell.length_b   1.000
_cell.length_c   1.000
_cell.angle_alpha   90.00
_cell.angle_beta   90.00
_cell.angle_gamma   90.00
#
_symmetry.space_group_name_H-M   'P 1'
#
loop_
_entity.id
_entity.type
_entity.pdbx_description
1 polymer ?
#
loop_
_entity_poly.entity_id
_entity_poly.type
_entity_poly.pdbx_seq_one_letter_code
_entity_poly.pdbx_strand_id
1 'polypeptide(L)'
;HSHLLLSPHLPFFAFAVPSAGYLLLDPTTTSWSRLPLPLPAPVAGGAGHHHHQQAAALFSLAAASAGLLAFLSDASGHKTLLLANPITRLLAPLPLSPTARLSPTVGLAAGPTSFIAVVAGDDLVSPFAVKNISADTFVADAASVPPSGFWAPSSILPRLSSLDPRAGMAFASGRFYCMSSSPFAVLVFDVAANVWSKVQP
;
A
#
# COMPACT_ATOMS: atom_id res chain seq x y z
N HIS A 1 -14.97 21.59 -8.66
CA HIS A 1 -14.80 20.87 -7.38
C HIS A 1 -14.78 19.37 -7.65
N SER A 2 -13.61 18.82 -8.00
CA SER A 2 -13.43 17.39 -8.22
C SER A 2 -13.10 16.73 -6.89
N HIS A 3 -14.13 16.34 -6.14
CA HIS A 3 -13.92 15.39 -5.06
C HIS A 3 -13.41 14.10 -5.69
N LEU A 4 -12.41 13.46 -5.07
CA LEU A 4 -12.14 12.07 -5.40
C LEU A 4 -13.45 11.32 -5.18
N LEU A 5 -14.04 10.81 -6.24
CA LEU A 5 -15.03 9.76 -6.15
C LEU A 5 -14.28 8.53 -5.64
N LEU A 6 -14.03 8.51 -4.32
CA LEU A 6 -13.47 7.40 -3.57
C LEU A 6 -14.46 6.24 -3.46
N SER A 7 -15.66 6.42 -4.00
CA SER A 7 -16.66 5.37 -4.12
C SER A 7 -17.65 5.74 -5.22
N PRO A 8 -17.40 5.37 -6.48
CA PRO A 8 -18.49 4.88 -7.27
C PRO A 8 -18.84 3.49 -6.71
N HIS A 9 -20.10 3.25 -6.39
CA HIS A 9 -20.64 1.95 -5.99
C HIS A 9 -20.52 0.86 -7.07
N LEU A 10 -19.65 1.03 -8.05
CA LEU A 10 -19.34 0.04 -9.07
C LEU A 10 -18.31 -0.91 -8.47
N PRO A 11 -18.66 -2.17 -8.21
CA PRO A 11 -17.68 -3.16 -7.80
C PRO A 11 -16.77 -3.40 -9.00
N PHE A 12 -15.50 -3.03 -8.94
CA PHE A 12 -14.52 -3.46 -9.92
C PHE A 12 -13.34 -4.07 -9.19
N PHE A 13 -12.78 -5.13 -9.78
CA PHE A 13 -11.57 -5.76 -9.29
C PHE A 13 -10.42 -5.35 -10.20
N ALA A 14 -9.35 -4.81 -9.61
CA ALA A 14 -8.14 -4.48 -10.35
C ALA A 14 -7.12 -5.61 -10.22
N PHE A 15 -6.54 -6.01 -11.34
CA PHE A 15 -5.55 -7.08 -11.42
C PHE A 15 -4.29 -6.57 -12.12
N ALA A 16 -3.13 -6.90 -11.56
CA ALA A 16 -1.84 -6.69 -12.20
C ALA A 16 -1.49 -7.94 -13.02
N VAL A 17 -1.34 -7.79 -14.33
CA VAL A 17 -0.98 -8.87 -15.27
C VAL A 17 0.34 -8.50 -15.95
N PRO A 18 1.44 -9.24 -15.72
CA PRO A 18 2.76 -8.89 -16.23
C PRO A 18 2.83 -8.64 -17.75
N SER A 19 2.02 -9.36 -18.54
CA SER A 19 1.99 -9.24 -20.01
C SER A 19 0.95 -8.25 -20.55
N ALA A 20 -0.03 -7.84 -19.73
CA ALA A 20 -1.19 -7.06 -20.19
C ALA A 20 -1.37 -5.73 -19.45
N GLY A 21 -0.50 -5.42 -18.48
CA GLY A 21 -0.62 -4.24 -17.62
C GLY A 21 -1.66 -4.46 -16.53
N TYR A 22 -2.41 -3.41 -16.21
CA TYR A 22 -3.49 -3.50 -15.21
C TYR A 22 -4.83 -3.70 -15.90
N LEU A 23 -5.58 -4.68 -15.43
CA LEU A 23 -6.91 -5.02 -15.92
C LEU A 23 -7.96 -4.70 -14.85
N LEU A 24 -9.11 -4.22 -15.29
CA LEU A 24 -10.32 -4.12 -14.48
C LEU A 24 -11.29 -5.20 -14.90
N LEU A 25 -11.77 -5.97 -13.94
CA LEU A 25 -12.93 -6.84 -14.09
C LEU A 25 -14.16 -6.11 -13.55
N ASP A 26 -15.15 -5.93 -14.41
CA ASP A 26 -16.52 -5.62 -14.00
C ASP A 26 -17.24 -6.95 -13.71
N PRO A 27 -17.56 -7.27 -12.44
CA PRO A 27 -18.23 -8.50 -12.07
C PRO A 27 -19.72 -8.50 -12.46
N THR A 28 -20.32 -7.35 -12.76
CA THR A 28 -21.73 -7.27 -13.17
C THR A 28 -21.90 -7.72 -14.61
N THR A 29 -20.93 -7.38 -15.47
CA THR A 29 -20.92 -7.76 -16.89
C THR A 29 -19.94 -8.88 -17.20
N THR A 30 -19.13 -9.31 -16.22
CA THR A 30 -18.01 -10.25 -16.37
C THR A 30 -17.00 -9.83 -17.44
N SER A 31 -16.90 -8.53 -17.70
CA SER A 31 -16.07 -7.97 -18.76
C SER A 31 -14.73 -7.49 -18.23
N TRP A 32 -13.69 -7.66 -19.05
CA TRP A 32 -12.34 -7.20 -18.77
C TRP A 32 -12.04 -5.95 -19.60
N SER A 33 -11.54 -4.92 -18.94
CA SER A 33 -11.03 -3.72 -19.59
C SER A 33 -9.59 -3.43 -19.14
N ARG A 34 -8.80 -2.78 -20.00
CA ARG A 34 -7.47 -2.32 -19.62
C ARG A 34 -7.59 -0.99 -18.89
N LEU A 35 -6.75 -0.78 -17.88
CA LEU A 35 -6.64 0.50 -17.21
C LEU A 35 -6.02 1.54 -18.15
N PRO A 36 -6.74 2.61 -18.53
CA PRO A 36 -6.23 3.60 -19.46
C PRO A 36 -5.43 4.69 -18.74
N LEU A 37 -4.48 4.29 -17.90
CA LEU A 37 -3.60 5.21 -17.17
C LEU A 37 -2.14 4.88 -17.45
N PRO A 38 -1.23 5.88 -17.47
CA PRO A 38 0.20 5.65 -17.50
C PRO A 38 0.64 5.12 -16.12
N LEU A 39 0.21 3.91 -15.78
CA LEU A 39 0.65 3.25 -14.56
C LEU A 39 2.05 2.67 -14.76
N PRO A 40 2.85 2.62 -13.69
CA PRO A 40 4.12 1.91 -13.69
C PRO A 40 3.92 0.45 -14.09
N ALA A 41 4.68 -0.05 -15.07
CA ALA A 41 4.53 -1.41 -15.57
C ALA A 41 4.63 -2.43 -14.41
N PRO A 42 3.72 -3.42 -14.32
CA PRO A 42 3.77 -4.42 -13.25
C PRO A 42 5.03 -5.29 -13.37
N VAL A 43 5.64 -5.61 -12.24
CA VAL A 43 6.86 -6.44 -12.20
C VAL A 43 6.47 -7.92 -12.32
N ALA A 44 7.02 -8.63 -13.30
CA ALA A 44 6.93 -10.09 -13.35
C ALA A 44 7.72 -10.66 -12.15
N GLY A 45 7.10 -11.47 -11.30
CA GLY A 45 7.77 -12.09 -10.16
C GLY A 45 8.97 -12.93 -10.61
N GLY A 46 10.18 -12.44 -10.35
CA GLY A 46 11.42 -13.16 -10.58
C GLY A 46 12.31 -13.05 -9.36
N ALA A 47 12.44 -14.17 -8.63
CA ALA A 47 13.47 -14.34 -7.64
C ALA A 47 14.84 -14.35 -8.33
N GLY A 48 15.79 -13.56 -7.82
CA GLY A 48 17.23 -13.68 -8.09
C GLY A 48 17.70 -13.19 -9.47
N HIS A 49 18.43 -12.07 -9.49
CA HIS A 49 19.88 -12.11 -9.73
C HIS A 49 20.48 -10.70 -9.67
N HIS A 50 21.65 -10.63 -9.04
CA HIS A 50 22.54 -9.47 -9.00
C HIS A 50 22.85 -8.97 -10.41
N HIS A 51 22.42 -7.75 -10.76
CA HIS A 51 23.23 -6.89 -11.59
C HIS A 51 23.03 -5.42 -11.26
N HIS A 52 24.17 -4.75 -11.11
CA HIS A 52 24.33 -3.35 -10.76
C HIS A 52 23.99 -2.48 -11.96
N GLN A 53 22.70 -2.31 -12.23
CA GLN A 53 22.21 -1.38 -13.23
C GLN A 53 21.07 -0.61 -12.58
N GLN A 54 21.16 0.72 -12.61
CA GLN A 54 20.17 1.66 -12.09
C GLN A 54 18.80 1.30 -12.67
N ALA A 55 18.06 0.45 -11.95
CA ALA A 55 16.71 0.06 -12.30
C ALA A 55 15.88 1.33 -12.19
N ALA A 56 15.29 1.78 -13.29
CA ALA A 56 14.20 2.74 -13.23
C ALA A 56 13.26 2.26 -12.13
N ALA A 57 12.98 3.08 -11.11
CA ALA A 57 12.24 2.65 -9.93
C ALA A 57 10.85 2.15 -10.37
N LEU A 58 10.72 0.84 -10.52
CA LEU A 58 9.47 0.19 -10.88
C LEU A 58 8.57 0.20 -9.64
N PHE A 59 7.31 0.58 -9.83
CA PHE A 59 6.32 0.51 -8.76
C PHE A 59 5.45 -0.73 -8.96
N SER A 60 5.21 -1.44 -7.87
CA SER A 60 4.30 -2.58 -7.78
C SER A 60 2.99 -2.16 -7.12
N LEU A 61 1.87 -2.77 -7.51
CA LEU A 61 0.60 -2.60 -6.79
C LEU A 61 0.75 -3.16 -5.38
N ALA A 62 0.55 -2.32 -4.37
CA ALA A 62 0.80 -2.65 -2.97
C ALA A 62 -0.50 -2.75 -2.15
N ALA A 63 -1.52 -1.96 -2.48
CA ALA A 63 -2.83 -2.03 -1.85
C ALA A 63 -3.94 -1.46 -2.75
N ALA A 64 -5.19 -1.80 -2.45
CA ALA A 64 -6.36 -1.23 -3.11
C ALA A 64 -7.51 -1.06 -2.10
N SER A 65 -8.29 0.01 -2.24
CA SER A 65 -9.46 0.27 -1.41
C SER A 65 -10.45 1.20 -2.09
N ALA A 66 -11.73 0.80 -2.14
CA ALA A 66 -12.83 1.57 -2.74
C ALA A 66 -12.50 2.19 -4.12
N GLY A 67 -11.75 1.45 -4.95
CA GLY A 67 -11.35 1.90 -6.29
C GLY A 67 -10.09 2.75 -6.38
N LEU A 68 -9.50 3.12 -5.25
CA LEU A 68 -8.17 3.70 -5.17
C LEU A 68 -7.12 2.59 -5.16
N LEU A 69 -6.10 2.72 -5.99
CA LEU A 69 -4.94 1.84 -6.07
C LEU A 69 -3.72 2.56 -5.50
N ALA A 70 -2.92 1.86 -4.70
CA ALA A 70 -1.65 2.37 -4.18
C ALA A 70 -0.50 1.55 -4.72
N PHE A 71 0.44 2.23 -5.37
CA PHE A 71 1.65 1.66 -5.92
C PHE A 71 2.85 2.06 -5.07
N LEU A 72 3.77 1.14 -4.87
CA LEU A 72 4.98 1.36 -4.08
C LEU A 72 6.22 0.93 -4.87
N SER A 73 7.30 1.70 -4.76
CA SER A 73 8.60 1.32 -5.31
C SER A 73 9.26 0.19 -4.53
N ASP A 74 9.81 -0.77 -5.27
CA ASP A 74 10.58 -1.90 -4.72
C ASP A 74 11.95 -1.47 -4.17
N ALA A 75 12.47 -0.29 -4.56
CA ALA A 75 13.78 0.20 -4.13
C ALA A 75 13.81 0.55 -2.65
N SER A 76 14.87 0.18 -1.91
CA SER A 76 15.06 0.54 -0.50
C SER A 76 15.19 2.07 -0.29
N GLY A 77 14.74 2.57 0.86
CA GLY A 77 14.85 3.99 1.21
C GLY A 77 13.51 4.59 1.63
N HIS A 78 13.43 5.92 1.68
CA HIS A 78 12.16 6.61 1.92
C HIS A 78 11.14 6.25 0.84
N LYS A 79 9.90 6.05 1.25
CA LYS A 79 8.85 5.53 0.38
C LYS A 79 7.90 6.65 -0.03
N THR A 80 7.42 6.59 -1.25
CA THR A 80 6.22 7.33 -1.68
C THR A 80 5.24 6.31 -2.20
N LEU A 81 3.95 6.52 -1.91
CA LEU A 81 2.88 5.80 -2.57
C LEU A 81 2.41 6.62 -3.75
N LEU A 82 2.38 6.01 -4.93
CA LEU A 82 1.70 6.58 -6.08
C LEU A 82 0.26 6.10 -6.04
N LEU A 83 -0.67 7.03 -5.80
CA LEU A 83 -2.10 6.74 -5.79
C LEU A 83 -2.67 6.88 -7.20
N ALA A 84 -3.50 5.93 -7.60
CA ALA A 84 -4.25 6.00 -8.83
C ALA A 84 -5.74 5.72 -8.60
N ASN A 85 -6.61 6.53 -9.18
CA ASN A 85 -8.03 6.23 -9.30
C ASN A 85 -8.37 6.12 -10.79
N PRO A 86 -8.66 4.90 -11.30
CA PRO A 86 -8.90 4.67 -12.71
C PRO A 86 -10.10 5.44 -13.28
N ILE A 87 -11.12 5.64 -12.46
CA ILE A 87 -12.40 6.22 -12.85
C ILE A 87 -12.27 7.74 -12.97
N THR A 88 -11.67 8.36 -11.96
CA THR A 88 -11.41 9.81 -12.01
C THR A 88 -10.15 10.17 -12.78
N ARG A 89 -9.40 9.15 -13.24
CA ARG A 89 -8.07 9.26 -13.84
C ARG A 89 -7.04 9.98 -12.96
N LEU A 90 -7.22 9.95 -11.65
CA LEU A 90 -6.23 10.47 -10.71
C LEU A 90 -4.94 9.65 -10.86
N LEU A 91 -3.82 10.35 -10.91
CA LEU A 91 -2.51 9.81 -10.61
C LEU A 91 -1.74 10.84 -9.78
N ALA A 92 -1.45 10.53 -8.52
CA ALA A 92 -0.80 11.49 -7.61
C ALA A 92 0.16 10.78 -6.64
N PRO A 93 1.41 11.25 -6.51
CA PRO A 93 2.31 10.76 -5.47
C PRO A 93 1.91 11.35 -4.11
N LEU A 94 2.03 10.55 -3.06
CA LEU A 94 2.00 11.03 -1.68
C LEU A 94 3.35 11.62 -1.28
N PRO A 95 3.39 12.50 -0.25
CA PRO A 95 4.64 12.92 0.36
C PRO A 95 5.50 11.72 0.79
N LEU A 96 6.82 11.88 0.81
CA LEU A 96 7.73 10.82 1.24
C LEU A 96 7.45 10.40 2.70
N SER A 97 7.55 9.11 2.98
CA SER A 97 7.41 8.54 4.32
C SER A 97 8.55 9.03 5.22
N PRO A 98 8.27 9.35 6.48
CA PRO A 98 9.30 9.76 7.44
C PRO A 98 10.38 8.69 7.63
N THR A 99 10.00 7.41 7.62
CA THR A 99 10.93 6.30 7.83
C THR A 99 11.35 5.67 6.50
N ALA A 100 12.65 5.42 6.34
CA ALA A 100 13.20 4.65 5.22
C ALA A 100 12.93 3.15 5.43
N ARG A 101 12.55 2.42 4.37
CA ARG A 101 12.11 1.04 4.50
C ARG A 101 12.68 0.09 3.45
N LEU A 102 12.90 -1.16 3.85
CA LEU A 102 13.14 -2.28 2.93
C LEU A 102 11.83 -3.05 2.74
N SER A 103 11.34 -3.08 1.50
CA SER A 103 10.17 -3.89 1.09
C SER A 103 9.03 -3.90 2.12
N PRO A 104 8.36 -2.76 2.37
CA PRO A 104 7.29 -2.72 3.37
C PRO A 104 5.98 -3.31 2.83
N THR A 105 5.13 -3.74 3.75
CA THR A 105 3.73 -4.07 3.49
C THR A 105 2.89 -2.80 3.55
N VAL A 106 1.91 -2.68 2.66
CA VAL A 106 1.03 -1.51 2.58
C VAL A 106 -0.41 -1.89 2.90
N GLY A 107 -1.07 -1.06 3.70
CA GLY A 107 -2.52 -1.05 3.89
C GLY A 107 -3.12 0.21 3.31
N LEU A 108 -4.30 0.10 2.70
CA LEU A 108 -5.08 1.24 2.22
C LEU A 108 -6.55 1.08 2.64
N ALA A 109 -7.12 2.14 3.18
CA ALA A 109 -8.53 2.22 3.51
C ALA A 109 -9.09 3.55 3.04
N ALA A 110 -9.96 3.52 2.04
CA ALA A 110 -10.67 4.70 1.56
C ALA A 110 -12.08 4.73 2.15
N GLY A 111 -12.39 5.82 2.86
CA GLY A 111 -13.75 6.18 3.28
C GLY A 111 -14.40 7.14 2.28
N PRO A 112 -15.60 7.67 2.61
CA PRO A 112 -16.33 8.55 1.69
C PRO A 112 -15.62 9.87 1.36
N THR A 113 -14.85 10.41 2.30
CA THR A 113 -14.24 11.76 2.21
C THR A 113 -12.76 11.80 2.56
N SER A 114 -12.18 10.66 2.95
CA SER A 114 -10.80 10.56 3.41
C SER A 114 -10.26 9.18 3.11
N PHE A 115 -8.94 9.04 3.13
CA PHE A 115 -8.31 7.73 3.10
C PHE A 115 -7.13 7.69 4.06
N ILE A 116 -6.76 6.45 4.39
CA ILE A 116 -5.67 6.14 5.28
C ILE A 116 -4.78 5.13 4.57
N ALA A 117 -3.49 5.44 4.51
CA ALA A 117 -2.47 4.54 3.99
C ALA A 117 -1.47 4.22 5.09
N VAL A 118 -1.17 2.94 5.27
CA VAL A 118 -0.20 2.45 6.25
C VAL A 118 0.96 1.82 5.49
N VAL A 119 2.18 2.21 5.80
CA VAL A 119 3.40 1.61 5.25
C VAL A 119 4.20 1.04 6.42
N ALA A 120 4.19 -0.28 6.57
CA ALA A 120 4.82 -0.97 7.69
C ALA A 120 5.92 -1.92 7.21
N GLY A 121 7.06 -1.94 7.89
CA GLY A 121 8.14 -2.81 7.47
C GLY A 121 9.44 -2.56 8.21
N ASP A 122 10.51 -3.11 7.66
CA ASP A 122 11.87 -2.95 8.16
C ASP A 122 12.35 -1.50 8.01
N ASP A 123 12.78 -0.88 9.10
CA ASP A 123 13.20 0.52 9.18
C ASP A 123 14.64 0.77 8.70
N LEU A 124 15.35 -0.25 8.19
CA LEU A 124 16.73 -0.12 7.68
C LEU A 124 17.76 0.40 8.70
N VAL A 125 17.46 0.30 10.01
CA VAL A 125 18.30 0.87 11.07
C VAL A 125 19.61 0.10 11.25
N SER A 126 19.61 -1.22 11.06
CA SER A 126 20.82 -2.03 11.24
C SER A 126 20.88 -3.21 10.28
N PRO A 127 22.03 -3.45 9.61
CA PRO A 127 22.26 -4.66 8.83
C PRO A 127 22.58 -5.88 9.72
N PHE A 128 22.81 -5.69 11.03
CA PHE A 128 23.31 -6.73 11.94
C PHE A 128 22.21 -7.42 12.77
N ALA A 129 21.20 -7.93 12.07
CA ALA A 129 20.20 -8.90 12.53
C ALA A 129 19.06 -8.44 13.47
N VAL A 130 19.04 -7.19 13.97
CA VAL A 130 17.86 -6.66 14.68
C VAL A 130 16.98 -5.90 13.71
N LYS A 131 15.91 -6.57 13.24
CA LYS A 131 14.89 -5.96 12.41
C LYS A 131 14.06 -5.00 13.25
N ASN A 132 14.29 -3.70 13.11
CA ASN A 132 13.38 -2.69 13.63
C ASN A 132 12.20 -2.59 12.67
N ILE A 133 11.01 -2.71 13.24
CA ILE A 133 9.77 -2.71 12.47
C ILE A 133 8.82 -1.68 13.03
N SER A 134 8.52 -0.70 12.20
CA SER A 134 7.52 0.32 12.50
C SER A 134 6.52 0.45 11.36
N ALA A 135 5.53 1.31 11.55
CA ALA A 135 4.59 1.71 10.54
C ALA A 135 4.47 3.24 10.51
N ASP A 136 4.49 3.80 9.32
CA ASP A 136 4.08 5.18 9.08
C ASP A 136 2.64 5.17 8.55
N THR A 137 1.80 6.05 9.10
CA THR A 137 0.39 6.18 8.68
C THR A 137 0.18 7.55 8.06
N PHE A 138 -0.25 7.59 6.81
CA PHE A 138 -0.68 8.80 6.14
C PHE A 138 -2.19 8.92 6.20
N VAL A 139 -2.69 10.06 6.64
CA VAL A 139 -4.10 10.39 6.65
C VAL A 139 -4.30 11.61 5.77
N ALA A 140 -5.25 11.51 4.83
CA ALA A 140 -5.56 12.61 3.92
C ALA A 140 -7.05 12.77 3.72
N ASP A 141 -7.43 14.02 3.46
CA ASP A 141 -8.70 14.30 2.83
C ASP A 141 -8.67 13.81 1.37
N ALA A 142 -9.85 13.45 0.87
CA ALA A 142 -10.04 13.07 -0.51
C ALA A 142 -10.59 14.22 -1.37
N ALA A 143 -10.62 15.43 -0.80
CA ALA A 143 -11.22 16.60 -1.45
C ALA A 143 -10.21 17.32 -2.35
N SER A 144 -8.91 17.04 -2.17
CA SER A 144 -7.80 17.70 -2.85
C SER A 144 -7.03 16.78 -3.79
N VAL A 145 -6.48 17.36 -4.86
CA VAL A 145 -5.58 16.68 -5.80
C VAL A 145 -4.40 17.63 -6.09
N PRO A 146 -3.14 17.26 -5.76
CA PRO A 146 -2.76 16.04 -5.03
C PRO A 146 -3.37 16.03 -3.61
N PRO A 147 -3.60 14.85 -3.01
CA PRO A 147 -4.18 14.78 -1.67
C PRO A 147 -3.34 15.53 -0.63
N SER A 148 -3.97 16.46 0.09
CA SER A 148 -3.42 17.08 1.29
C SER A 148 -3.65 16.16 2.49
N GLY A 149 -2.57 15.89 3.19
CA GLY A 149 -2.58 15.03 4.36
C GLY A 149 -1.31 15.17 5.16
N PHE A 150 -1.21 14.36 6.20
CA PHE A 150 -0.06 14.33 7.08
C PHE A 150 0.32 12.90 7.44
N TRP A 151 1.60 12.71 7.71
CA TRP A 151 2.08 11.49 8.34
C TRP A 151 1.88 11.60 9.85
N ALA A 152 1.15 10.64 10.41
CA ALA A 152 1.05 10.46 11.84
C ALA A 152 2.40 10.00 12.41
N PRO A 153 2.66 10.17 13.72
CA PRO A 153 3.83 9.62 14.38
C PRO A 153 3.96 8.12 14.11
N SER A 154 5.17 7.65 13.82
CA SER A 154 5.42 6.24 13.54
C SER A 154 5.03 5.36 14.74
N SER A 155 4.38 4.23 14.47
CA SER A 155 4.01 3.25 15.48
C SER A 155 4.91 2.02 15.40
N ILE A 156 5.26 1.46 16.55
CA ILE A 156 6.15 0.30 16.63
C ILE A 156 5.31 -0.98 16.56
N LEU A 157 5.74 -1.93 15.73
CA LEU A 157 5.08 -3.23 15.66
C LEU A 157 5.42 -4.10 16.87
N PRO A 158 4.59 -5.11 17.20
CA PRO A 158 4.86 -5.99 18.32
C PRO A 158 6.21 -6.70 18.14
N ARG A 159 6.90 -6.97 19.25
CA ARG A 159 8.22 -7.63 19.20
C ARG A 159 8.16 -8.96 18.44
N LEU A 160 9.27 -9.23 17.74
CA LEU A 160 9.47 -10.40 16.91
C LEU A 160 8.41 -10.53 15.80
N SER A 161 7.88 -9.45 15.24
CA SER A 161 7.01 -9.59 14.07
C SER A 161 7.82 -9.66 12.78
N SER A 162 7.31 -10.34 11.77
CA SER A 162 7.94 -10.42 10.46
C SER A 162 6.88 -10.28 9.38
N LEU A 163 6.78 -9.09 8.79
CA LEU A 163 5.84 -8.84 7.72
C LEU A 163 6.32 -9.43 6.38
N ASP A 164 5.39 -10.03 5.64
CA ASP A 164 5.58 -10.33 4.22
C ASP A 164 5.26 -9.07 3.39
N PRO A 165 6.25 -8.50 2.67
CA PRO A 165 6.08 -7.31 1.84
C PRO A 165 4.93 -7.39 0.84
N ARG A 166 4.52 -8.61 0.43
CA ARG A 166 3.52 -8.84 -0.62
C ARG A 166 2.16 -9.28 -0.10
N ALA A 167 2.03 -9.56 1.20
CA ALA A 167 0.76 -10.03 1.77
C ALA A 167 -0.31 -8.92 1.89
N GLY A 168 0.10 -7.65 1.86
CA GLY A 168 -0.81 -6.51 2.06
C GLY A 168 -1.43 -6.47 3.46
N MET A 169 -2.43 -5.60 3.63
CA MET A 169 -3.24 -5.53 4.85
C MET A 169 -4.73 -5.52 4.49
N ALA A 170 -5.54 -6.19 5.30
CA ALA A 170 -6.99 -6.11 5.22
C ALA A 170 -7.50 -5.03 6.19
N PHE A 171 -8.45 -4.21 5.77
CA PHE A 171 -9.08 -3.20 6.64
C PHE A 171 -10.49 -3.61 7.04
N ALA A 172 -10.78 -3.59 8.33
CA ALA A 172 -12.13 -3.81 8.85
C ALA A 172 -12.34 -3.03 10.16
N SER A 173 -13.50 -2.38 10.30
CA SER A 173 -13.94 -1.74 11.55
C SER A 173 -12.89 -0.83 12.21
N GLY A 174 -12.22 0.01 11.41
CA GLY A 174 -11.22 0.96 11.90
C GLY A 174 -9.83 0.36 12.15
N ARG A 175 -9.59 -0.88 11.71
CA ARG A 175 -8.34 -1.61 11.98
C ARG A 175 -7.76 -2.22 10.73
N PHE A 176 -6.42 -2.23 10.65
CA PHE A 176 -5.70 -3.00 9.65
C PHE A 176 -5.23 -4.32 10.25
N TYR A 177 -5.30 -5.39 9.46
CA TYR A 177 -4.91 -6.74 9.82
C TYR A 177 -3.88 -7.24 8.82
N CYS A 178 -2.80 -7.84 9.29
CA CYS A 178 -1.82 -8.52 8.44
C CYS A 178 -1.20 -9.71 9.13
N MET A 179 -0.58 -10.59 8.34
CA MET A 179 0.09 -11.78 8.86
C MET A 179 1.55 -11.48 9.18
N SER A 180 1.99 -11.95 10.35
CA SER A 180 3.41 -12.15 10.65
C SER A 180 3.81 -13.57 10.24
N SER A 181 4.94 -13.73 9.55
CA SER A 181 5.45 -15.02 9.08
C SER A 181 6.36 -15.74 10.07
N SER A 182 6.89 -15.03 11.07
CA SER A 182 7.77 -15.60 12.09
C SER A 182 7.80 -14.72 13.36
N PRO A 183 7.20 -15.18 14.49
CA PRO A 183 6.30 -16.32 14.57
C PRO A 183 5.00 -16.02 13.80
N PHE A 184 4.27 -17.08 13.44
CA PHE A 184 2.95 -16.95 12.82
C PHE A 184 1.98 -16.28 13.78
N ALA A 185 1.44 -15.14 13.37
CA ALA A 185 0.44 -14.39 14.13
C ALA A 185 -0.35 -13.48 13.19
N VAL A 186 -1.57 -13.10 13.60
CA VAL A 186 -2.27 -11.96 13.01
C VAL A 186 -1.90 -10.72 13.82
N LEU A 187 -1.36 -9.72 13.15
CA LEU A 187 -1.12 -8.40 13.73
C LEU A 187 -2.33 -7.52 13.43
N VAL A 188 -2.71 -6.70 14.41
CA VAL A 188 -3.77 -5.71 14.27
C VAL A 188 -3.21 -4.34 14.58
N PHE A 189 -3.46 -3.40 13.68
CA PHE A 189 -3.22 -1.99 13.89
C PHE A 189 -4.54 -1.27 14.13
N ASP A 190 -4.71 -0.71 15.33
CA ASP A 190 -5.80 0.19 15.63
C ASP A 190 -5.42 1.60 15.16
N VAL A 191 -6.13 2.08 14.14
CA VAL A 191 -5.80 3.34 13.48
C VAL A 191 -6.02 4.53 14.40
N ALA A 192 -7.08 4.50 15.22
CA ALA A 192 -7.42 5.61 16.11
C ALA A 192 -6.42 5.71 17.27
N ALA A 193 -6.02 4.57 17.82
CA ALA A 193 -5.04 4.53 18.90
C ALA A 193 -3.58 4.66 18.40
N ASN A 194 -3.33 4.43 17.11
CA ASN A 194 -1.99 4.31 16.52
C ASN A 194 -1.14 3.22 17.23
N VAL A 195 -1.76 2.08 17.54
CA VAL A 195 -1.14 1.00 18.31
C VAL A 195 -1.28 -0.32 17.56
N TRP A 196 -0.20 -1.10 17.60
CA TRP A 196 -0.20 -2.48 17.11
C TRP A 196 -0.35 -3.49 18.24
N SER A 197 -1.06 -4.57 17.97
CA SER A 197 -1.23 -5.72 18.86
C SER A 197 -1.18 -7.03 18.09
N LYS A 198 -1.02 -8.16 18.79
CA LYS A 198 -1.19 -9.50 18.22
C LYS A 198 -2.60 -9.98 18.57
N VAL A 199 -3.33 -10.52 17.59
CA VAL A 199 -4.51 -11.32 17.90
C VAL A 199 -4.02 -12.61 18.56
N GLN A 200 -4.37 -12.80 19.82
CA GLN A 200 -4.24 -14.10 20.48
C GLN A 200 -5.60 -14.82 20.35
N PRO A 201 -5.61 -16.14 20.17
CA PRO A 201 -6.74 -16.96 20.61
C PRO A 201 -7.02 -16.76 22.10
#